data_AF-A0A847VKX2-F1
#
_entry.id   AF-A0A847VKX2-F1
#
_cell.length_a   1.000
_cell.length_b   1.000
_cell.length_c   1.000
_cell.angle_alpha   90.00
_cell.angle_beta   90.00
_cell.angle_gamma   90.00
#
_symmetry.space_group_name_H-M   'P 1'
#
loop_
_entity.id
_entity.type
_entity.pdbx_description
1 polymer ?
#
loop_
_entity_poly.entity_id
_entity_poly.type
_entity_poly.pdbx_seq_one_letter_code
_entity_poly.pdbx_strand_id
1 'polypeptide(L)' 'MDDPQANLPELPWWRVRMLWLVLGGPIAVVVASFATLVIALAHPDPVIEARQDSAAAARPAMQARNQAATPQR' A
#
# COMPACT_ATOMS: atom_id res chain seq x y z
N MET A 1 11.89 56.50 -25.06
CA MET A 1 11.64 55.14 -25.57
C MET A 1 11.28 54.36 -24.32
N ASP A 2 10.03 54.56 -23.91
CA ASP A 2 9.52 54.17 -22.61
C ASP A 2 8.70 52.93 -22.85
N ASP A 3 9.21 51.78 -22.41
CA ASP A 3 8.57 50.50 -22.63
C ASP A 3 7.28 50.43 -21.79
N PRO A 4 6.10 50.29 -22.41
CA PRO A 4 4.81 50.25 -21.70
C PRO A 4 4.57 48.91 -20.97
N GLN A 5 5.61 48.12 -20.70
CA GLN A 5 5.52 46.79 -20.10
C GLN A 5 5.81 46.77 -18.59
N ALA A 6 6.06 47.92 -17.96
CA ALA A 6 6.69 47.98 -16.64
C ALA A 6 5.85 47.59 -15.41
N ASN A 7 4.58 47.17 -15.55
CA ASN A 7 3.82 46.66 -14.40
C ASN A 7 2.47 46.04 -14.81
N LEU A 8 2.46 44.75 -15.17
CA LEU A 8 1.22 43.98 -15.10
C LEU A 8 1.05 43.52 -13.64
N PRO A 9 -0.11 43.78 -13.01
CA PRO A 9 -0.35 43.27 -11.66
C PRO A 9 -0.36 41.73 -11.69
N GLU A 10 0.70 41.12 -11.14
CA GLU A 10 0.84 39.68 -10.95
C GLU A 10 -0.29 39.17 -10.05
N LEU A 11 -1.19 38.35 -10.60
CA LEU A 11 -2.25 37.74 -9.81
C LEU A 11 -1.63 36.69 -8.87
N PRO A 12 -1.96 36.70 -7.56
CA PRO A 12 -1.44 35.69 -6.66
C PRO A 12 -1.84 34.27 -7.08
N TRP A 13 -0.85 33.41 -7.33
CA TRP A 13 -1.03 32.10 -7.95
C TRP A 13 -2.03 31.18 -7.20
N TRP A 14 -2.14 31.30 -5.88
CA TRP A 14 -3.08 30.52 -5.07
C TRP A 14 -4.56 30.85 -5.33
N ARG A 15 -4.85 32.01 -5.94
CA ARG A 15 -6.22 32.41 -6.34
C ARG A 15 -6.64 31.81 -7.69
N VAL A 16 -5.71 31.23 -8.46
CA VAL A 16 -5.99 30.70 -9.79
C VAL A 16 -6.65 29.32 -9.68
N ARG A 17 -7.95 29.23 -10.02
CA ARG A 17 -8.72 27.97 -9.98
C ARG A 17 -8.10 26.84 -10.82
N MET A 18 -7.51 27.18 -11.97
CA MET A 18 -6.83 26.21 -12.85
C MET A 18 -5.67 25.51 -12.14
N LEU A 19 -4.92 26.22 -11.30
CA LEU A 19 -3.77 25.67 -10.57
C LEU A 19 -4.22 24.55 -9.63
N TRP A 20 -5.38 24.70 -8.98
CA TRP A 20 -5.97 23.67 -8.12
C TRP A 20 -6.39 22.41 -8.90
N LEU A 21 -6.84 22.52 -10.15
CA LEU A 21 -7.16 21.35 -10.97
C LEU A 21 -5.91 20.53 -11.32
N VAL A 22 -4.79 21.21 -11.56
CA VAL A 22 -3.51 20.57 -11.88
C VAL A 22 -2.84 20.00 -10.64
N LEU A 23 -2.77 20.77 -9.55
CA LEU A 23 -2.14 20.35 -8.29
C LEU A 23 -2.99 19.35 -7.51
N GLY A 24 -4.32 19.38 -7.67
CA GLY A 24 -5.25 18.53 -6.93
C GLY A 24 -5.01 17.05 -7.16
N GLY A 25 -4.74 16.63 -8.40
CA GLY A 25 -4.43 15.23 -8.73
C GLY A 25 -3.19 14.71 -7.99
N PRO A 26 -2.01 15.32 -8.18
CA PRO A 26 -0.78 14.94 -7.46
C PRO A 26 -0.93 15.00 -5.94
N ILE A 27 -1.53 16.06 -5.39
CA ILE A 27 -1.74 16.18 -3.94
C ILE A 27 -2.63 15.05 -3.42
N ALA A 28 -3.71 14.71 -4.13
CA ALA A 28 -4.61 13.63 -3.74
C ALA A 28 -3.88 12.27 -3.66
N VAL A 29 -2.97 11.98 -4.60
CA VAL A 29 -2.19 10.73 -4.58
C VAL A 29 -1.22 10.69 -3.40
N VAL A 30 -0.54 11.81 -3.10
CA VAL A 30 0.35 11.90 -1.93
C VAL A 30 -0.44 11.64 -0.64
N VAL A 31 -1.60 12.30 -0.48
CA VAL A 31 -2.48 12.09 0.69
C VAL A 31 -2.95 10.63 0.76
N ALA A 32 -3.35 10.03 -0.36
CA ALA A 32 -3.78 8.63 -0.41
C ALA A 32 -2.64 7.67 -0.01
N SER A 33 -1.40 7.93 -0.42
CA SER A 33 -0.24 7.13 -0.03
C SER A 33 0.00 7.17 1.48
N PHE A 34 -0.07 8.35 2.09
CA PHE A 34 0.03 8.49 3.54
C PHE A 34 -1.15 7.84 4.28
N ALA A 35 -2.37 7.97 3.75
CA ALA A 35 -3.54 7.30 4.34
C ALA A 35 -3.35 5.77 4.38
N THR A 36 -2.89 5.17 3.28
CA THR A 36 -2.56 3.74 3.22
C THR A 36 -1.45 3.38 4.21
N LEU A 37 -0.39 4.20 4.30
CA LEU A 37 0.67 3.98 5.27
C LEU A 37 0.14 3.98 6.71
N VAL A 38 -0.72 4.94 7.05
CA VAL A 38 -1.33 5.03 8.37
C VAL A 38 -2.18 3.78 8.67
N ILE A 39 -2.98 3.31 7.70
CA ILE A 39 -3.79 2.09 7.86
C ILE A 39 -2.88 0.88 8.13
N ALA A 40 -1.80 0.73 7.35
CA ALA A 40 -0.87 -0.38 7.48
C ALA A 40 -0.16 -0.41 8.84
N LEU A 41 0.19 0.75 9.39
CA LEU A 41 0.84 0.85 10.70
C LEU A 41 -0.15 0.72 11.87
N ALA A 42 -1.39 1.18 11.70
CA ALA A 42 -2.39 1.14 12.76
C ALA A 42 -2.97 -0.26 12.98
N HIS A 43 -3.09 -1.07 11.93
CA HIS A 43 -3.65 -2.42 11.98
C HIS A 43 -2.74 -3.41 11.25
N PRO A 44 -1.57 -3.74 11.81
CA PRO A 44 -0.71 -4.76 11.23
C PRO A 44 -1.40 -6.12 11.31
N ASP A 45 -1.44 -6.83 10.18
CA ASP A 45 -1.99 -8.18 10.14
C ASP A 45 -1.18 -9.08 11.10
N PRO A 46 -1.86 -9.86 11.96
CA PRO A 46 -1.18 -10.74 12.89
C PRO A 46 -0.39 -11.78 12.09
N VAL A 47 0.88 -11.96 12.46
CA VAL A 47 1.70 -13.04 11.90
C VAL A 47 1.06 -14.36 12.31
N ILE A 48 0.44 -15.04 11.35
CA ILE A 48 0.01 -16.41 11.54
C ILE A 48 1.28 -17.24 11.60
N GLU A 49 1.64 -17.69 12.80
CA GLU A 49 2.66 -18.72 12.95
C GLU A 49 2.16 -19.94 12.19
N ALA A 50 2.82 -20.24 11.06
CA ALA A 50 2.64 -21.51 10.39
C ALA A 50 3.03 -22.57 11.42
N ARG A 51 2.02 -23.22 12.03
CA ARG A 51 2.26 -24.37 12.89
C ARG A 51 3.11 -25.33 12.07
N GLN A 52 4.35 -25.48 12.50
CA GLN A 52 5.25 -26.51 12.02
C GLN A 52 4.66 -27.86 12.44
N ASP A 53 3.61 -28.31 11.76
CA ASP A 53 3.28 -29.73 11.66
C ASP A 53 4.33 -30.42 10.76
N SER A 54 5.60 -30.03 10.91
CA SER A 54 6.77 -30.56 10.24
C SER A 54 7.05 -32.00 10.68
N ALA A 55 6.41 -32.50 11.74
CA ALA A 55 6.46 -33.92 12.09
C ALA A 55 5.56 -34.80 11.21
N ALA A 56 4.51 -34.24 10.58
CA ALA A 56 3.67 -34.95 9.62
C ALA A 56 4.17 -34.75 8.18
N ALA A 57 4.62 -33.54 7.84
CA ALA A 57 5.13 -33.21 6.51
C ALA A 57 6.56 -33.72 6.23
N ALA A 58 7.40 -33.94 7.26
CA ALA A 58 8.73 -34.53 7.11
C ALA A 58 8.76 -36.07 7.24
N ARG A 59 7.61 -36.75 7.25
CA ARG A 59 7.62 -38.21 7.17
C ARG A 59 8.16 -38.60 5.79
N PRO A 60 9.20 -39.46 5.69
CA PRO A 60 9.71 -39.91 4.41
C PRO A 60 8.53 -40.44 3.58
N ALA A 61 8.50 -40.16 2.28
CA ALA A 61 7.37 -40.49 1.40
C ALA A 61 6.91 -41.97 1.51
N MET A 62 7.80 -42.85 1.98
CA MET A 62 7.51 -44.25 2.30
C MET A 62 6.60 -44.45 3.53
N GLN A 63 6.69 -43.62 4.58
CA GLN A 63 5.83 -43.70 5.77
C GLN A 63 4.42 -43.12 5.55
N ALA A 64 4.27 -42.14 4.64
CA ALA A 64 2.98 -41.52 4.34
C ALA A 64 2.01 -42.44 3.61
N ARG A 65 2.51 -43.38 2.78
CA ARG A 65 1.67 -44.31 2.01
C ARG A 65 0.92 -45.33 2.87
N ASN A 66 1.46 -45.69 4.05
CA ASN A 66 0.90 -46.76 4.87
C ASN A 66 -0.07 -46.26 5.95
N GLN A 67 -0.12 -44.95 6.19
CA GLN A 67 -1.00 -44.37 7.22
C GLN A 67 -2.44 -44.15 6.72
N ALA A 68 -2.65 -43.97 5.41
CA ALA A 68 -3.99 -43.93 4.82
C ALA A 68 -4.72 -45.29 4.86
N ALA A 69 -3.98 -46.39 5.07
CA ALA A 69 -4.50 -47.75 5.12
C ALA A 69 -4.75 -48.26 6.55
N THR A 70 -4.45 -47.46 7.59
CA THR A 70 -4.67 -47.84 8.98
C THR A 70 -5.89 -47.09 9.52
N PRO A 71 -7.03 -47.73 9.80
CA PRO A 71 -8.19 -47.05 10.37
C PRO A 71 -7.85 -46.59 11.79
N GLN A 72 -7.97 -45.29 12.04
CA GLN A 72 -7.89 -44.74 13.39
C GLN A 72 -9.25 -44.99 14.05
N ARG A 73 -9.27 -45.91 15.01
CA ARG A 73 -10.45 -46.24 15.80
C ARG A 73 -10.67 -45.21 16.90
#